data_AF-A0A2V5I7I0-F1
#
_entry.id   AF-A0A2V5I7I0-F1
#
_cell.length_a   1.000
_cell.length_b   1.000
_cell.length_c   1.000
_cell.angle_alpha   90.00
_cell.angle_beta   90.00
_cell.angle_gamma   90.00
#
_symmetry.space_group_name_H-M   'P 1'
#
loop_
_entity.id
_entity.type
_entity.pdbx_description
1 polymer ?
#
loop_
_entity_poly.entity_id
_entity_poly.type
_entity_poly.pdbx_seq_one_letter_code
_entity_poly.pdbx_strand_id
1 'polypeptide(L)'
;MLLPWVCQSHVKSNRPQLLTTQDEILANVYWRFLQLRGYIDEKHQLTPWGVCLEQALSGLDPVDSLEEATFLAIEMIRFGLLNSKQWFSHVSGGPMRGSDEDKSFNMLVSRVACIAKLQHKSIGYSGPLSRQLLCYRSLISEVRSTLRNLIEVVLAGLLLSGDAERDRKDWGELSAKLPFIDDNDCGLGIAVRTYLDDLPLQADPTSPEARAEVKAKGKEWFQHSDSFTGNLDMAFKLWDAVYRASQNAGWEFKDSSKWEEANRWLAARR
;
A
#
# COMPACT_ATOMS: atom_id res chain seq x y z
N MET A 1 -1.50 -22.82 -14.50
CA MET A 1 -2.46 -23.57 -15.35
C MET A 1 -3.61 -22.62 -15.64
N LEU A 2 -3.52 -21.85 -16.73
CA LEU A 2 -4.48 -20.81 -17.09
C LEU A 2 -5.55 -21.43 -18.00
N LEU A 3 -6.80 -21.48 -17.53
CA LEU A 3 -7.96 -21.80 -18.35
C LEU A 3 -8.27 -20.59 -19.25
N PRO A 4 -8.37 -20.76 -20.58
CA PRO A 4 -8.82 -19.69 -21.45
C PRO A 4 -10.35 -19.65 -21.45
N TRP A 5 -10.94 -18.68 -20.76
CA TRP A 5 -12.34 -18.31 -20.98
C TRP A 5 -12.41 -17.48 -22.27
N VAL A 6 -12.49 -18.17 -23.40
CA VAL A 6 -12.93 -17.60 -24.67
C VAL A 6 -14.45 -17.51 -24.60
N CYS A 7 -15.00 -16.30 -24.41
CA CYS A 7 -16.41 -16.05 -24.66
C CYS A 7 -16.68 -16.20 -26.17
N GLN A 8 -17.09 -17.41 -26.59
CA GLN A 8 -17.69 -17.61 -27.89
C GLN A 8 -19.11 -17.01 -27.88
N SER A 9 -19.28 -15.93 -28.64
CA SER A 9 -20.57 -15.29 -28.86
C SER A 9 -21.47 -16.18 -29.74
N HIS A 10 -22.37 -16.94 -29.12
CA HIS A 10 -23.54 -17.47 -29.81
C HIS A 10 -24.63 -16.40 -29.86
N VAL A 11 -24.84 -15.83 -31.05
CA VAL A 11 -25.85 -14.82 -31.33
C VAL A 11 -27.27 -15.40 -31.12
N LYS A 12 -27.95 -14.98 -30.05
CA LYS A 12 -29.42 -14.90 -29.97
C LYS A 12 -29.83 -13.67 -29.13
N SER A 13 -30.58 -12.76 -29.78
CA SER A 13 -31.09 -11.46 -29.30
C SER A 13 -30.06 -10.32 -29.22
N ASN A 14 -30.21 -9.34 -30.12
CA ASN A 14 -29.30 -8.21 -30.33
C ASN A 14 -29.51 -7.07 -29.31
N ARG A 15 -29.66 -7.39 -28.02
CA ARG A 15 -29.51 -6.44 -26.93
C ARG A 15 -28.23 -6.81 -26.18
N PRO A 16 -27.31 -5.87 -25.89
CA PRO A 16 -26.20 -6.17 -25.01
C PRO A 16 -26.78 -6.74 -23.71
N GLN A 17 -26.32 -7.94 -23.34
CA GLN A 17 -26.76 -8.58 -22.12
C GLN A 17 -26.27 -7.72 -20.95
N LEU A 18 -27.22 -7.21 -20.17
CA LEU A 18 -26.91 -6.39 -19.00
C LEU A 18 -26.12 -7.23 -17.99
N LEU A 19 -25.13 -6.61 -17.34
CA LEU A 19 -24.48 -7.20 -16.18
C LEU A 19 -25.50 -7.23 -15.03
N THR A 20 -25.80 -8.42 -14.52
CA THR A 20 -26.85 -8.61 -13.51
C THR A 20 -26.28 -9.01 -12.16
N THR A 21 -25.21 -9.80 -12.13
CA THR A 21 -24.62 -10.23 -10.85
C THR A 21 -23.70 -9.16 -10.27
N GLN A 22 -23.61 -9.13 -8.94
CA GLN A 22 -22.71 -8.21 -8.23
C GLN A 22 -21.25 -8.43 -8.63
N ASP A 23 -20.83 -9.68 -8.77
CA ASP A 23 -19.45 -10.04 -9.10
C ASP A 23 -19.08 -9.64 -10.53
N GLU A 24 -19.99 -9.78 -11.51
CA GLU A 24 -19.79 -9.30 -12.88
C GLU A 24 -19.60 -7.78 -12.93
N ILE A 25 -20.43 -7.05 -12.18
CA ILE A 25 -20.36 -5.59 -12.08
C ILE A 25 -19.03 -5.19 -11.45
N LEU A 26 -18.67 -5.77 -10.31
CA LEU A 26 -17.42 -5.47 -9.62
C LEU A 26 -16.21 -5.79 -10.50
N ALA A 27 -16.16 -6.96 -11.13
CA ALA A 27 -15.07 -7.34 -12.03
C ALA A 27 -14.89 -6.33 -13.17
N ASN A 28 -16.00 -5.86 -13.78
CA ASN A 28 -15.95 -4.83 -14.81
C ASN A 28 -15.47 -3.47 -14.26
N VAL A 29 -15.87 -3.11 -13.04
CA VAL A 29 -15.41 -1.89 -12.37
C VAL A 29 -13.91 -1.94 -12.11
N TYR A 30 -13.40 -3.03 -11.52
CA TYR A 30 -11.96 -3.21 -11.30
C TYR A 30 -11.19 -3.16 -12.62
N TRP A 31 -11.69 -3.81 -13.67
CA TRP A 31 -11.03 -3.83 -14.97
C TRP A 31 -10.92 -2.42 -15.59
N ARG A 32 -12.05 -1.70 -15.65
CA ARG A 32 -12.10 -0.33 -16.17
C ARG A 32 -11.25 0.62 -15.32
N PHE A 33 -11.25 0.45 -13.99
CA PHE A 33 -10.41 1.21 -13.07
C PHE A 33 -8.92 0.98 -13.35
N LEU A 34 -8.47 -0.28 -13.44
CA LEU A 34 -7.08 -0.62 -13.73
C LEU A 34 -6.64 -0.13 -15.12
N GLN A 35 -7.54 -0.19 -16.11
CA GLN A 35 -7.29 0.36 -17.44
C GLN A 35 -7.13 1.89 -17.41
N LEU A 36 -8.02 2.62 -16.72
CA LEU A 36 -7.92 4.07 -16.55
C LEU A 36 -6.66 4.49 -15.78
N ARG A 37 -6.24 3.66 -14.82
CA ARG A 37 -4.96 3.87 -14.12
C ARG A 37 -3.75 3.44 -14.95
N GLY A 38 -3.93 2.84 -16.11
CA GLY A 38 -2.85 2.44 -17.02
C GLY A 38 -2.07 1.21 -16.54
N TYR A 39 -2.68 0.35 -15.72
CA TYR A 39 -2.15 -0.98 -15.38
C TYR A 39 -2.47 -2.01 -16.47
N ILE A 40 -3.56 -1.78 -17.21
CA ILE A 40 -4.03 -2.62 -18.31
C ILE A 40 -4.20 -1.74 -19.56
N ASP A 41 -3.78 -2.23 -20.72
CA ASP A 41 -3.94 -1.52 -21.99
C ASP A 41 -5.32 -1.79 -22.66
N GLU A 42 -5.58 -1.12 -23.78
CA GLU A 42 -6.80 -1.33 -24.57
C GLU A 42 -6.94 -2.74 -25.16
N LYS A 43 -5.85 -3.50 -25.21
CA LYS A 43 -5.82 -4.89 -25.69
C LYS A 43 -5.90 -5.90 -24.55
N HIS A 44 -6.26 -5.45 -23.35
CA HIS A 44 -6.41 -6.28 -22.16
C HIS A 44 -5.11 -6.97 -21.74
N GLN A 45 -3.97 -6.33 -22.02
CA GLN A 45 -2.64 -6.80 -21.61
C GLN A 45 -2.10 -5.95 -20.46
N LEU A 46 -1.25 -6.55 -19.63
CA LEU A 46 -0.56 -5.83 -18.57
C LEU A 46 0.44 -4.85 -19.18
N THR A 47 0.37 -3.59 -18.74
CA THR A 47 1.41 -2.59 -19.01
C THR A 47 2.64 -2.86 -18.14
N PRO A 48 3.76 -2.14 -18.30
CA PRO A 48 4.89 -2.26 -17.37
C PRO A 48 4.47 -2.07 -15.91
N TRP A 49 3.62 -1.08 -15.61
CA TRP A 49 3.05 -0.90 -14.26
C TRP A 49 2.11 -2.03 -13.86
N GLY A 50 1.35 -2.59 -14.81
CA GLY A 50 0.54 -3.79 -14.59
C GLY A 50 1.36 -5.00 -14.12
N VAL A 51 2.48 -5.25 -14.79
CA VAL A 51 3.44 -6.30 -14.40
C VAL A 51 4.05 -5.99 -13.04
N CYS A 52 4.41 -4.74 -12.76
CA CYS A 52 4.93 -4.35 -11.44
C CYS A 52 3.94 -4.65 -10.31
N LEU A 53 2.67 -4.31 -10.53
CA LEU A 53 1.61 -4.56 -9.57
C LEU A 53 1.40 -6.07 -9.35
N GLU A 54 1.36 -6.85 -10.43
CA GLU A 54 1.20 -8.30 -10.35
C GLU A 54 2.37 -8.98 -9.61
N GLN A 55 3.61 -8.55 -9.87
CA GLN A 55 4.80 -9.05 -9.17
C GLN A 55 4.82 -8.65 -7.68
N ALA A 56 4.30 -7.48 -7.34
CA ALA A 56 4.18 -7.04 -5.95
C ALA A 56 3.13 -7.87 -5.19
N LEU A 57 1.95 -8.02 -5.79
CA LEU A 57 0.81 -8.73 -5.17
C LEU A 57 1.05 -10.24 -5.09
N SER A 58 1.71 -10.85 -6.07
CA SER A 58 2.04 -12.29 -6.04
C SER A 58 2.99 -12.68 -4.89
N GLY A 59 3.68 -11.69 -4.30
CA GLY A 59 4.53 -11.88 -3.13
C GLY A 59 3.82 -11.83 -1.78
N LEU A 60 2.55 -11.44 -1.75
CA LEU A 60 1.78 -11.24 -0.52
C LEU A 60 1.01 -12.51 -0.14
N ASP A 61 0.86 -12.71 1.17
CA ASP A 61 -0.09 -13.65 1.73
C ASP A 61 -1.43 -12.92 1.93
N PRO A 62 -2.56 -13.40 1.35
CA PRO A 62 -3.87 -12.79 1.55
C PRO A 62 -4.28 -12.63 3.01
N VAL A 63 -3.73 -13.46 3.92
CA VAL A 63 -3.98 -13.35 5.36
C VAL A 63 -3.49 -12.01 5.94
N ASP A 64 -2.46 -11.40 5.33
CA ASP A 64 -1.91 -10.13 5.80
C ASP A 64 -2.75 -8.91 5.36
N SER A 65 -3.66 -9.06 4.40
CA SER A 65 -4.53 -7.97 3.89
C SER A 65 -3.76 -6.71 3.43
N LEU A 66 -2.63 -6.90 2.74
CA LEU A 66 -1.71 -5.84 2.31
C LEU A 66 -1.89 -5.40 0.86
N GLU A 67 -2.84 -5.97 0.12
CA GLU A 67 -3.04 -5.73 -1.31
C GLU A 67 -3.39 -4.27 -1.60
N GLU A 68 -4.32 -3.71 -0.83
CA GLU A 68 -4.73 -2.31 -0.96
C GLU A 68 -3.58 -1.35 -0.62
N ALA A 69 -2.86 -1.61 0.48
CA ALA A 69 -1.70 -0.81 0.89
C ALA A 69 -0.58 -0.88 -0.15
N THR A 70 -0.36 -2.05 -0.76
CA THR A 70 0.63 -2.25 -1.82
C THR A 70 0.25 -1.49 -3.08
N PHE A 71 -1.02 -1.57 -3.51
CA PHE A 71 -1.51 -0.78 -4.64
C PHE A 71 -1.33 0.72 -4.39
N LEU A 72 -1.73 1.19 -3.21
CA LEU A 72 -1.62 2.60 -2.83
C LEU A 72 -0.15 3.06 -2.79
N ALA A 73 0.76 2.21 -2.31
CA ALA A 73 2.19 2.50 -2.33
C ALA A 73 2.76 2.63 -3.75
N ILE A 74 2.35 1.77 -4.68
CA ILE A 74 2.76 1.88 -6.09
C ILE A 74 2.22 3.18 -6.70
N GLU A 75 0.96 3.55 -6.41
CA GLU A 75 0.40 4.84 -6.83
C GLU A 75 1.19 6.02 -6.27
N MET A 76 1.58 5.98 -4.99
CA MET A 76 2.42 6.99 -4.37
C MET A 76 3.83 7.07 -5.01
N ILE A 77 4.39 5.96 -5.48
CA ILE A 77 5.63 5.93 -6.28
C ILE A 77 5.40 6.63 -7.62
N ARG A 78 4.32 6.30 -8.32
CA ARG A 78 3.98 6.89 -9.64
C ARG A 78 3.77 8.39 -9.56
N PHE A 79 3.19 8.89 -8.47
CA PHE A 79 3.07 10.34 -8.21
C PHE A 79 4.37 11.00 -7.72
N GLY A 80 5.44 10.22 -7.47
CA GLY A 80 6.70 10.74 -6.92
C GLY A 80 6.56 11.26 -5.49
N LEU A 81 5.61 10.71 -4.72
CA LEU A 81 5.36 11.07 -3.32
C LEU A 81 6.08 10.12 -2.35
N LEU A 82 6.22 8.84 -2.72
CA LEU A 82 6.95 7.85 -1.94
C LEU A 82 8.43 7.80 -2.34
N ASN A 83 9.23 8.67 -1.72
CA ASN A 83 10.66 8.79 -1.95
C ASN A 83 11.41 9.19 -0.65
N SER A 84 12.72 9.38 -0.72
CA SER A 84 13.56 9.83 0.40
C SER A 84 13.64 11.35 0.55
N LYS A 85 12.91 12.13 -0.25
CA LYS A 85 12.96 13.60 -0.18
C LYS A 85 12.44 14.11 1.15
N GLN A 86 13.12 15.09 1.73
CA GLN A 86 12.69 15.70 2.98
C GLN A 86 11.63 16.79 2.71
N TRP A 87 10.35 16.41 2.73
CA TRP A 87 9.23 17.32 2.48
C TRP A 87 8.91 18.23 3.67
N PHE A 88 9.09 17.72 4.88
CA PHE A 88 8.66 18.36 6.13
C PHE A 88 9.84 18.66 7.05
N SER A 89 10.89 19.29 6.52
CA SER A 89 12.15 19.59 7.24
C SER A 89 11.95 20.48 8.48
N HIS A 90 10.92 21.33 8.49
CA HIS A 90 10.59 22.22 9.60
C HIS A 90 9.72 21.58 10.69
N VAL A 91 9.36 20.30 10.53
CA VAL A 91 8.42 19.60 11.40
C VAL A 91 9.16 18.52 12.19
N SER A 92 8.84 18.36 13.47
CA SER A 92 9.50 17.40 14.36
C SER A 92 9.04 15.95 14.13
N GLY A 93 9.82 14.99 14.66
CA GLY A 93 9.44 13.56 14.67
C GLY A 93 9.98 12.73 13.51
N GLY A 94 10.98 13.23 12.79
CA GLY A 94 11.80 12.39 11.90
C GLY A 94 12.82 11.53 12.69
N PRO A 95 13.57 10.64 12.01
CA PRO A 95 14.72 9.93 12.57
C PRO A 95 15.77 10.92 13.09
N MET A 96 16.29 10.65 14.27
CA MET A 96 17.23 11.52 14.98
C MET A 96 18.60 10.87 15.17
N ARG A 97 18.70 9.54 15.11
CA ARG A 97 19.92 8.79 15.40
C ARG A 97 20.53 8.17 14.14
N GLY A 98 21.80 7.78 14.25
CA GLY A 98 22.59 7.24 13.14
C GLY A 98 23.16 8.30 12.19
N SER A 99 23.77 7.83 11.12
CA SER A 99 24.25 8.66 10.01
C SER A 99 23.10 9.31 9.25
N ASP A 100 23.39 10.29 8.39
CA ASP A 100 22.35 10.91 7.56
C ASP A 100 21.75 9.91 6.54
N GLU A 101 22.52 8.90 6.13
CA GLU A 101 22.04 7.77 5.35
C GLU A 101 21.06 6.91 6.16
N ASP A 102 21.40 6.55 7.41
CA ASP A 102 20.50 5.79 8.30
C ASP A 102 19.17 6.53 8.47
N LYS A 103 19.21 7.86 8.67
CA LYS A 103 18.00 8.68 8.81
C LYS A 103 17.17 8.72 7.52
N SER A 104 17.83 8.85 6.37
CA SER A 104 17.19 8.86 5.06
C SER A 104 16.48 7.53 4.77
N PHE A 105 17.16 6.40 4.99
CA PHE A 105 16.59 5.06 4.78
C PHE A 105 15.49 4.74 5.79
N ASN A 106 15.68 5.07 7.07
CA ASN A 106 14.65 4.93 8.10
C ASN A 106 13.37 5.70 7.69
N MET A 107 13.50 6.96 7.26
CA MET A 107 12.37 7.75 6.80
C MET A 107 11.66 7.12 5.59
N LEU A 108 12.41 6.60 4.61
CA LEU A 108 11.83 5.94 3.45
C LEU A 108 11.03 4.68 3.85
N VAL A 109 11.62 3.78 4.65
CA VAL A 109 10.95 2.56 5.12
C VAL A 109 9.72 2.90 5.97
N SER A 110 9.84 3.90 6.84
CA SER A 110 8.74 4.39 7.67
C SER A 110 7.58 4.97 6.85
N ARG A 111 7.87 5.62 5.72
CA ARG A 111 6.84 6.12 4.79
C ARG A 111 6.09 5.01 4.08
N VAL A 112 6.78 3.93 3.70
CA VAL A 112 6.12 2.74 3.16
C VAL A 112 5.19 2.13 4.22
N ALA A 113 5.71 1.94 5.43
CA ALA A 113 4.93 1.43 6.55
C ALA A 113 3.73 2.32 6.94
N CYS A 114 3.83 3.63 6.73
CA CYS A 114 2.73 4.59 6.99
C CYS A 114 1.49 4.39 6.10
N ILE A 115 1.58 3.56 5.05
CA ILE A 115 0.47 3.29 4.14
C ILE A 115 -0.45 2.19 4.70
N ALA A 116 0.09 1.27 5.50
CA ALA A 116 -0.68 0.27 6.23
C ALA A 116 -1.01 0.73 7.66
N LYS A 117 -1.94 0.01 8.29
CA LYS A 117 -2.45 0.32 9.63
C LYS A 117 -1.69 -0.39 10.72
N LEU A 118 -1.59 0.24 11.90
CA LEU A 118 -1.09 -0.44 13.09
C LEU A 118 -2.19 -1.36 13.64
N GLN A 119 -1.88 -2.63 13.89
CA GLN A 119 -2.77 -3.54 14.62
C GLN A 119 -2.67 -3.27 16.12
N HIS A 120 -3.75 -2.72 16.67
CA HIS A 120 -3.86 -2.37 18.08
C HIS A 120 -5.29 -2.59 18.58
N LYS A 121 -5.44 -2.70 19.90
CA LYS A 121 -6.74 -2.79 20.58
C LYS A 121 -7.63 -1.61 20.19
N SER A 122 -8.95 -1.79 20.20
CA SER A 122 -9.93 -0.73 19.93
C SER A 122 -9.98 0.32 21.06
N ILE A 123 -8.89 1.07 21.17
CA ILE A 123 -8.61 2.17 22.08
C ILE A 123 -7.86 3.22 21.27
N GLY A 124 -7.88 4.48 21.72
CA GLY A 124 -7.12 5.55 21.07
C GLY A 124 -5.63 5.20 20.94
N TYR A 125 -4.98 5.79 19.93
CA TYR A 125 -3.55 5.61 19.70
C TYR A 125 -2.73 6.05 20.93
N SER A 126 -1.89 5.13 21.43
CA SER A 126 -0.92 5.39 22.49
C SER A 126 0.46 5.03 21.97
N GLY A 127 1.22 6.05 21.57
CA GLY A 127 2.60 5.91 21.12
C GLY A 127 3.29 7.24 20.87
N PRO A 128 4.57 7.22 20.45
CA PRO A 128 5.32 8.43 20.15
C PRO A 128 4.65 9.30 19.08
N LEU A 129 4.82 10.62 19.16
CA LEU A 129 4.28 11.53 18.15
C LEU A 129 5.31 11.79 17.04
N SER A 130 4.96 11.50 15.78
CA SER A 130 5.72 11.97 14.61
C SER A 130 4.88 12.96 13.82
N ARG A 131 5.18 14.26 13.93
CA ARG A 131 4.49 15.27 13.13
C ARG A 131 4.85 15.14 11.64
N GLN A 132 6.07 14.70 11.30
CA GLN A 132 6.45 14.42 9.91
C GLN A 132 5.60 13.31 9.28
N LEU A 133 5.40 12.18 9.97
CA LEU A 133 4.57 11.09 9.44
C LEU A 133 3.08 11.43 9.46
N LEU A 134 2.63 12.25 10.42
CA LEU A 134 1.27 12.81 10.39
C LEU A 134 1.03 13.73 9.20
N CYS A 135 1.99 14.58 8.83
CA CYS A 135 1.89 15.39 7.61
C CYS A 135 1.92 14.49 6.36
N TYR A 136 2.75 13.45 6.36
CA TYR A 136 2.83 12.50 5.25
C TYR A 136 1.52 11.71 5.06
N ARG A 137 0.85 11.35 6.16
CA ARG A 137 -0.48 10.71 6.16
C ARG A 137 -1.49 11.49 5.32
N SER A 138 -1.45 12.82 5.34
CA SER A 138 -2.36 13.66 4.54
C SER A 138 -2.16 13.45 3.03
N LEU A 139 -0.92 13.21 2.57
CA LEU A 139 -0.66 12.90 1.16
C LEU A 139 -1.23 11.53 0.77
N ILE A 140 -1.06 10.53 1.63
CA ILE A 140 -1.64 9.20 1.43
C ILE A 140 -3.17 9.29 1.37
N SER A 141 -3.78 10.04 2.30
CA SER A 141 -5.23 10.20 2.41
C SER A 141 -5.81 10.86 1.15
N GLU A 142 -5.12 11.87 0.60
CA GLU A 142 -5.53 12.53 -0.64
C GLU A 142 -5.49 11.58 -1.85
N VAL A 143 -4.40 10.82 -2.00
CA VAL A 143 -4.27 9.84 -3.10
C VAL A 143 -5.33 8.74 -2.95
N ARG A 144 -5.50 8.19 -1.74
CA ARG A 144 -6.53 7.17 -1.45
C ARG A 144 -7.93 7.67 -1.76
N SER A 145 -8.30 8.86 -1.27
CA SER A 145 -9.62 9.44 -1.50
C SER A 145 -9.86 9.69 -2.98
N THR A 146 -8.84 10.14 -3.71
CA THR A 146 -8.93 10.32 -5.17
C THR A 146 -9.14 8.99 -5.90
N LEU A 147 -8.42 7.93 -5.51
CA LEU A 147 -8.61 6.59 -6.07
C LEU A 147 -9.99 6.01 -5.75
N ARG A 148 -10.48 6.25 -4.52
CA ARG A 148 -11.83 5.89 -4.10
C ARG A 148 -12.89 6.57 -4.97
N ASN A 149 -12.76 7.89 -5.15
CA ASN A 149 -13.67 8.66 -6.00
C ASN A 149 -13.64 8.16 -7.44
N LEU A 150 -12.45 7.85 -7.98
CA LEU A 150 -12.30 7.34 -9.34
C LEU A 150 -13.03 6.01 -9.52
N ILE A 151 -12.84 5.04 -8.61
CA ILE A 151 -13.49 3.72 -8.76
C ILE A 151 -15.01 3.79 -8.57
N GLU A 152 -15.50 4.69 -7.70
CA GLU A 152 -16.94 4.96 -7.57
C GLU A 152 -17.52 5.62 -8.82
N VAL A 153 -16.79 6.55 -9.45
CA VAL A 153 -17.20 7.15 -10.74
C VAL A 153 -17.23 6.10 -11.85
N VAL A 154 -16.31 5.12 -11.85
CA VAL A 154 -16.35 3.99 -12.79
C VAL A 154 -17.60 3.14 -12.58
N LEU A 155 -17.93 2.80 -11.33
CA LEU A 155 -19.16 2.08 -10.99
C LEU A 155 -20.41 2.87 -11.42
N ALA A 156 -20.48 4.16 -11.08
CA ALA A 156 -21.58 5.03 -11.49
C ALA A 156 -21.70 5.11 -13.02
N GLY A 157 -20.59 5.25 -13.74
CA GLY A 157 -20.56 5.29 -15.20
C GLY A 157 -21.05 3.99 -15.85
N LEU A 158 -20.68 2.83 -15.30
CA LEU A 158 -21.17 1.53 -15.74
C LEU A 158 -22.70 1.43 -15.60
N LEU A 159 -23.23 1.86 -14.46
CA LEU A 159 -24.68 1.86 -14.19
C LEU A 159 -25.42 2.86 -15.08
N LEU A 160 -24.93 4.09 -15.19
CA LEU A 160 -25.57 5.19 -15.93
C LEU A 160 -25.51 5.02 -17.46
N SER A 161 -24.52 4.30 -17.98
CA SER A 161 -24.45 3.92 -19.41
C SER A 161 -25.50 2.87 -19.78
N GLY A 162 -26.07 2.18 -18.80
CA GLY A 162 -27.02 1.09 -19.04
C GLY A 162 -26.35 -0.21 -19.43
N ASP A 163 -25.08 -0.39 -19.06
CA ASP A 163 -24.33 -1.65 -19.23
C ASP A 163 -24.67 -2.66 -18.12
N ALA A 164 -25.27 -2.19 -17.01
CA ALA A 164 -25.62 -3.00 -15.84
C ALA A 164 -27.07 -2.76 -15.40
N GLU A 165 -27.67 -3.77 -14.79
CA GLU A 165 -29.03 -3.70 -14.23
C GLU A 165 -29.11 -2.66 -13.11
N ARG A 166 -30.14 -1.81 -13.16
CA ARG A 166 -30.34 -0.72 -12.18
C ARG A 166 -31.42 -1.00 -11.15
N ASP A 167 -32.31 -1.97 -11.39
CA ASP A 167 -33.31 -2.36 -10.40
C ASP A 167 -32.66 -3.30 -9.38
N ARG A 168 -31.99 -2.69 -8.39
CA ARG A 168 -31.14 -3.39 -7.42
C ARG A 168 -31.43 -2.96 -5.99
N LYS A 169 -31.10 -3.84 -5.04
CA LYS A 169 -31.26 -3.64 -3.59
C LYS A 169 -29.94 -3.71 -2.80
N ASP A 170 -28.86 -4.08 -3.46
CA ASP A 170 -27.53 -4.36 -2.88
C ASP A 170 -26.54 -3.18 -3.03
N TRP A 171 -27.03 -1.94 -3.15
CA TRP A 171 -26.19 -0.75 -3.37
C TRP A 171 -25.13 -0.54 -2.30
N GLY A 172 -25.49 -0.73 -1.03
CA GLY A 172 -24.56 -0.58 0.09
C GLY A 172 -23.45 -1.64 0.05
N GLU A 173 -23.78 -2.87 -0.31
CA GLU A 173 -22.82 -3.97 -0.44
C GLU A 173 -21.87 -3.76 -1.62
N LEU A 174 -22.40 -3.30 -2.76
CA LEU A 174 -21.60 -2.90 -3.92
C LEU A 174 -20.54 -1.86 -3.55
N SER A 175 -20.96 -0.79 -2.87
CA SER A 175 -20.05 0.27 -2.42
C SER A 175 -19.04 -0.23 -1.38
N ALA A 176 -19.46 -1.06 -0.42
CA ALA A 176 -18.59 -1.60 0.62
C ALA A 176 -17.54 -2.58 0.07
N LYS A 177 -17.81 -3.27 -1.05
CA LYS A 177 -16.87 -4.17 -1.73
C LYS A 177 -15.85 -3.46 -2.64
N LEU A 178 -16.03 -2.16 -2.89
CA LEU A 178 -15.01 -1.36 -3.56
C LEU A 178 -13.84 -1.08 -2.61
N PRO A 179 -12.60 -0.99 -3.12
CA PRO A 179 -11.41 -0.74 -2.31
C PRO A 179 -11.36 0.71 -1.83
N PHE A 180 -10.39 1.01 -0.97
CA PHE A 180 -10.05 2.35 -0.48
C PHE A 180 -11.12 2.99 0.41
N ILE A 181 -12.02 2.18 0.98
CA ILE A 181 -13.07 2.68 1.89
C ILE A 181 -12.49 3.19 3.20
N ASP A 182 -11.51 2.47 3.71
CA ASP A 182 -10.91 2.65 5.02
C ASP A 182 -9.85 3.76 5.01
N ASP A 183 -9.90 4.67 5.97
CA ASP A 183 -8.87 5.72 6.08
C ASP A 183 -7.54 5.15 6.57
N ASN A 184 -6.44 5.75 6.11
CA ASN A 184 -5.11 5.37 6.56
C ASN A 184 -4.77 6.04 7.90
N ASP A 185 -3.94 5.39 8.70
CA ASP A 185 -3.31 5.98 9.86
C ASP A 185 -1.80 6.21 9.60
N CYS A 186 -1.03 6.51 10.64
CA CYS A 186 0.42 6.59 10.56
C CYS A 186 1.12 5.80 11.67
N GLY A 187 0.36 5.04 12.47
CA GLY A 187 0.85 4.35 13.66
C GLY A 187 1.91 3.32 13.30
N LEU A 188 1.71 2.58 12.21
CA LEU A 188 2.66 1.57 11.74
C LEU A 188 3.96 2.21 11.26
N GLY A 189 3.87 3.32 10.52
CA GLY A 189 5.02 4.13 10.14
C GLY A 189 5.81 4.63 11.35
N ILE A 190 5.12 5.10 12.40
CA ILE A 190 5.77 5.56 13.64
C ILE A 190 6.43 4.38 14.38
N ALA A 191 5.81 3.21 14.39
CA ALA A 191 6.37 2.00 15.00
C ALA A 191 7.69 1.60 14.34
N VAL A 192 7.70 1.50 13.00
CA VAL A 192 8.89 1.22 12.21
C VAL A 192 9.97 2.29 12.42
N ARG A 193 9.58 3.57 12.36
CA ARG A 193 10.49 4.69 12.60
C ARG A 193 11.17 4.56 13.95
N THR A 194 10.39 4.28 14.99
CA THR A 194 10.88 4.22 16.37
C THR A 194 11.81 3.04 16.58
N TYR A 195 11.48 1.86 16.03
CA TYR A 195 12.37 0.70 16.04
C TYR A 195 13.71 1.00 15.37
N LEU A 196 13.67 1.50 14.13
CA LEU A 196 14.88 1.78 13.34
C LEU A 196 15.71 2.95 13.88
N ASP A 197 15.11 3.89 14.61
CA ASP A 197 15.77 5.04 15.25
C ASP A 197 16.37 4.68 16.61
N ASP A 198 15.99 3.56 17.21
CA ASP A 198 16.55 3.06 18.48
C ASP A 198 17.70 2.07 18.28
N LEU A 199 17.71 1.30 17.18
CA LEU A 199 18.80 0.38 16.84
C LEU A 199 20.21 1.00 16.91
N PRO A 200 20.46 2.25 16.44
CA PRO A 200 21.80 2.84 16.51
C PRO A 200 22.35 3.08 17.93
N LEU A 201 21.53 2.93 18.98
CA LEU A 201 22.01 2.97 20.37
C LEU A 201 22.70 1.68 20.82
N GLN A 202 22.48 0.58 20.10
CA GLN A 202 23.09 -0.70 20.40
C GLN A 202 24.54 -0.72 19.93
N ALA A 203 25.40 -1.44 20.66
CA ALA A 203 26.82 -1.54 20.31
C ALA A 203 27.04 -2.17 18.93
N ASP A 204 26.20 -3.16 18.57
CA ASP A 204 26.09 -3.72 17.23
C ASP A 204 24.61 -3.71 16.77
N PRO A 205 24.18 -2.65 16.06
CA PRO A 205 22.80 -2.50 15.58
C PRO A 205 22.32 -3.57 14.60
N THR A 206 23.23 -4.39 14.06
CA THR A 206 22.92 -5.43 13.07
C THR A 206 22.87 -6.84 13.66
N SER A 207 23.33 -6.99 14.91
CA SER A 207 23.29 -8.26 15.61
C SER A 207 21.85 -8.75 15.86
N PRO A 208 21.58 -10.07 15.80
CA PRO A 208 20.28 -10.64 16.19
C PRO A 208 19.86 -10.24 17.61
N GLU A 209 20.80 -10.17 18.54
CA GLU A 209 20.58 -9.82 19.94
C GLU A 209 20.09 -8.38 20.09
N ALA A 210 20.75 -7.42 19.42
CA ALA A 210 20.34 -6.02 19.41
C ALA A 210 18.93 -5.84 18.84
N ARG A 211 18.61 -6.51 17.73
CA ARG A 211 17.28 -6.47 17.12
C ARG A 211 16.21 -7.03 18.06
N ALA A 212 16.48 -8.16 18.71
CA ALA A 212 15.57 -8.77 19.68
C ALA A 212 15.34 -7.85 20.90
N GLU A 213 16.41 -7.23 21.43
CA GLU A 213 16.32 -6.32 22.56
C GLU A 213 15.47 -5.08 22.23
N VAL A 214 15.71 -4.45 21.08
CA VAL A 214 14.94 -3.26 20.67
C VAL A 214 13.49 -3.61 20.34
N LYS A 215 13.23 -4.77 19.73
CA LYS A 215 11.85 -5.27 19.54
C LYS A 215 11.13 -5.47 20.87
N ALA A 216 11.82 -5.94 21.91
CA ALA A 216 11.24 -6.13 23.24
C ALA A 216 10.80 -4.81 23.90
N LYS A 217 11.54 -3.71 23.67
CA LYS A 217 11.19 -2.36 24.14
C LYS A 217 9.90 -1.81 23.50
N GLY A 218 9.45 -2.39 22.39
CA GLY A 218 8.25 -1.98 21.68
C GLY A 218 6.97 -1.90 22.53
N LYS A 219 6.86 -2.73 23.58
CA LYS A 219 5.73 -2.70 24.52
C LYS A 219 5.67 -1.42 25.35
N GLU A 220 6.82 -0.78 25.61
CA GLU A 220 6.90 0.47 26.35
C GLU A 220 6.38 1.64 25.50
N TRP A 221 6.69 1.62 24.20
CA TRP A 221 6.27 2.66 23.25
C TRP A 221 4.84 2.46 22.75
N PHE A 222 4.40 1.21 22.54
CA PHE A 222 3.12 0.86 21.93
C PHE A 222 2.34 -0.11 22.82
N GLN A 223 1.94 0.35 23.99
CA GLN A 223 1.32 -0.45 25.06
C GLN A 223 0.01 -1.16 24.66
N HIS A 224 -0.67 -0.65 23.64
CA HIS A 224 -1.94 -1.19 23.16
C HIS A 224 -1.84 -1.88 21.80
N SER A 225 -0.64 -2.01 21.24
CA SER A 225 -0.42 -2.85 20.06
C SER A 225 -0.70 -4.32 20.39
N ASP A 226 -1.28 -5.07 19.44
CA ASP A 226 -1.54 -6.49 19.64
C ASP A 226 -0.23 -7.28 19.68
N SER A 227 0.67 -6.94 18.77
CA SER A 227 2.06 -7.40 18.76
C SER A 227 2.93 -6.36 18.07
N PHE A 228 3.88 -5.76 18.80
CA PHE A 228 4.82 -4.82 18.20
C PHE A 228 5.68 -5.50 17.13
N THR A 229 6.21 -6.68 17.43
CA THR A 229 6.98 -7.49 16.46
C THR A 229 6.13 -7.87 15.26
N GLY A 230 4.89 -8.33 15.47
CA GLY A 230 3.99 -8.69 14.37
C GLY A 230 3.66 -7.50 13.46
N ASN A 231 3.50 -6.31 14.04
CA ASN A 231 3.36 -5.07 13.27
C ASN A 231 4.62 -4.75 12.44
N LEU A 232 5.82 -4.87 13.04
CA LEU A 232 7.07 -4.68 12.28
C LEU A 232 7.19 -5.68 11.14
N ASP A 233 6.89 -6.96 11.39
CA ASP A 233 6.95 -8.01 10.37
C ASP A 233 5.98 -7.72 9.22
N MET A 234 4.74 -7.30 9.53
CA MET A 234 3.76 -6.85 8.53
C MET A 234 4.27 -5.65 7.72
N ALA A 235 4.89 -4.67 8.37
CA ALA A 235 5.47 -3.52 7.68
C ALA A 235 6.63 -3.91 6.76
N PHE A 236 7.45 -4.89 7.16
CA PHE A 236 8.56 -5.40 6.34
C PHE A 236 8.09 -6.26 5.17
N LYS A 237 6.98 -7.00 5.32
CA LYS A 237 6.31 -7.65 4.18
C LYS A 237 5.79 -6.64 3.17
N LEU A 238 5.16 -5.55 3.65
CA LEU A 238 4.76 -4.45 2.77
C LEU A 238 5.96 -3.82 2.07
N TRP A 239 7.06 -3.58 2.80
CA TRP A 239 8.31 -3.12 2.20
C TRP A 239 8.78 -4.04 1.07
N ASP A 240 8.82 -5.36 1.31
CA ASP A 240 9.27 -6.34 0.31
C ASP A 240 8.41 -6.31 -0.97
N ALA A 241 7.08 -6.22 -0.82
CA ALA A 241 6.17 -6.13 -1.96
C ALA A 241 6.37 -4.84 -2.77
N VAL A 242 6.49 -3.70 -2.08
CA VAL A 242 6.69 -2.39 -2.73
C VAL A 242 8.08 -2.28 -3.35
N TYR A 243 9.10 -2.83 -2.70
CA TYR A 243 10.44 -2.91 -3.25
C TYR A 243 10.47 -3.75 -4.54
N ARG A 244 9.81 -4.94 -4.55
CA ARG A 244 9.66 -5.73 -5.78
C ARG A 244 9.00 -4.94 -6.91
N ALA A 245 7.95 -4.16 -6.61
CA ALA A 245 7.33 -3.27 -7.59
C ALA A 245 8.33 -2.23 -8.12
N SER A 246 9.07 -1.58 -7.21
CA SER A 246 10.01 -0.50 -7.53
C SER A 246 11.14 -0.95 -8.47
N GLN A 247 11.60 -2.19 -8.35
CA GLN A 247 12.66 -2.73 -9.20
C GLN A 247 12.16 -3.10 -10.61
N ASN A 248 10.86 -3.37 -10.77
CA ASN A 248 10.25 -3.72 -12.05
C ASN A 248 9.67 -2.50 -12.80
N ALA A 249 9.57 -1.34 -12.14
CA ALA A 249 9.00 -0.11 -12.70
C ALA A 249 9.79 0.50 -13.87
N GLY A 250 10.98 -0.06 -14.16
CA GLY A 250 11.80 0.33 -15.31
C GLY A 250 12.31 1.77 -15.22
N TRP A 251 12.42 2.42 -16.38
CA TRP A 251 12.98 3.78 -16.51
C TRP A 251 12.11 4.88 -15.90
N GLU A 252 10.82 4.61 -15.70
CA GLU A 252 9.88 5.57 -15.12
C GLU A 252 10.19 5.82 -13.63
N PHE A 253 10.83 4.87 -12.96
CA PHE A 253 11.24 4.98 -11.57
C PHE A 253 12.72 5.34 -11.42
N LYS A 254 12.98 6.64 -11.20
CA LYS A 254 14.35 7.20 -11.14
C LYS A 254 15.11 6.89 -9.84
N ASP A 255 14.41 6.50 -8.78
CA ASP A 255 15.00 6.29 -7.45
C ASP A 255 15.33 4.80 -7.17
N SER A 256 15.37 3.95 -8.19
CA SER A 256 15.61 2.50 -8.06
C SER A 256 16.88 2.14 -7.28
N SER A 257 17.99 2.84 -7.53
CA SER A 257 19.27 2.61 -6.84
C SER A 257 19.19 2.92 -5.33
N LYS A 258 18.49 4.00 -4.96
CA LYS A 258 18.30 4.34 -3.54
C LYS A 258 17.43 3.32 -2.81
N TRP A 259 16.44 2.76 -3.51
CA TRP A 259 15.61 1.68 -2.96
C TRP A 259 16.41 0.40 -2.77
N GLU A 260 17.33 0.09 -3.68
CA GLU A 260 18.26 -1.03 -3.53
C GLU A 260 19.17 -0.87 -2.31
N GLU A 261 19.74 0.32 -2.12
CA GLU A 261 20.56 0.64 -0.95
C GLU A 261 19.76 0.55 0.35
N ALA A 262 18.56 1.15 0.39
CA ALA A 262 17.66 1.08 1.53
C ALA A 262 17.26 -0.37 1.85
N ASN A 263 17.02 -1.19 0.84
CA ASN A 263 16.67 -2.60 1.02
C ASN A 263 17.82 -3.40 1.64
N ARG A 264 19.05 -3.23 1.13
CA ARG A 264 20.25 -3.85 1.72
C ARG A 264 20.50 -3.37 3.16
N TRP A 265 20.30 -2.08 3.42
CA TRP A 265 20.40 -1.49 4.75
C TRP A 265 19.37 -2.08 5.73
N LEU A 266 18.13 -2.22 5.28
CA LEU A 266 17.02 -2.77 6.07
C LEU A 266 17.20 -4.27 6.33
N ALA A 267 17.72 -5.04 5.37
CA ALA A 267 17.93 -6.47 5.49
C ALA A 267 18.80 -6.84 6.71
N ALA A 268 19.82 -6.01 7.03
CA ALA A 268 20.65 -6.20 8.21
C ALA A 268 19.95 -5.84 9.54
N ARG A 269 18.85 -5.07 9.49
CA ARG A 269 18.20 -4.43 10.64
C ARG A 269 16.80 -4.97 10.96
N ARG A 270 16.21 -5.81 10.12
CA ARG A 270 14.87 -6.40 10.33
C ARG A 270 14.88 -7.74 11.06
#